data_AF-A0A884P6I8-F1
#
_entry.id   AF-A0A884P6I8-F1
#
_cell.length_a   1.000
_cell.length_b   1.000
_cell.length_c   1.000
_cell.angle_alpha   90.00
_cell.angle_beta   90.00
_cell.angle_gamma   90.00
#
_symmetry.space_group_name_H-M   'P 1'
#
loop_
_entity.id
_entity.type
_entity.pdbx_description
1 polymer ?
#
loop_
_entity_poly.entity_id
_entity_poly.type
_entity_poly.pdbx_seq_one_letter_code
_entity_poly.pdbx_strand_id
1 'polypeptide(L)'
;MKNTKYLLMTSYKALPVLNTNISSHLNKWINQEYKIETPTLITKALLSFYIDKFYKDVINNIDENQHFLFILRGIFEDNQPVSFFTIQKINKECKKELLNYLFNRISISNDFYLSTPLKSIVFSYRKMYGKIKSDLIVENRETVYHTYYRNKLPVAFNPSEYGKILIQNGKSYTIAIDNKNMINLEQTTIDNKKVNIVHYFKNNQLLFVWKDIYIDEENINREIGKSIYHFRDKSQFKNNNYGFRNYSN
;
A
#
# COMPACT_ATOMS: atom_id res chain seq x y z
N MET A 1 11.16 -60.19 -29.05
CA MET A 1 10.52 -60.35 -27.72
C MET A 1 11.48 -59.86 -26.64
N LYS A 2 10.91 -59.21 -25.62
CA LYS A 2 11.52 -58.51 -24.46
C LYS A 2 12.80 -59.15 -23.88
N ASN A 3 13.79 -58.33 -23.50
CA ASN A 3 14.03 -58.05 -22.08
C ASN A 3 15.12 -57.00 -21.80
N THR A 4 14.72 -56.07 -20.95
CA THR A 4 15.47 -55.06 -20.22
C THR A 4 16.48 -55.69 -19.24
N LYS A 5 17.67 -55.13 -19.09
CA LYS A 5 18.44 -55.25 -17.84
C LYS A 5 19.21 -53.96 -17.55
N TYR A 6 19.09 -53.55 -16.29
CA TYR A 6 19.32 -52.22 -15.77
C TYR A 6 20.80 -51.86 -15.63
N LEU A 7 21.11 -50.59 -15.90
CA LEU A 7 22.29 -49.88 -15.38
C LEU A 7 22.13 -49.72 -13.86
N LEU A 8 23.19 -50.03 -13.10
CA LEU A 8 23.33 -49.58 -11.71
C LEU A 8 24.59 -48.74 -11.54
N MET A 9 24.30 -47.45 -11.36
CA MET A 9 24.89 -46.46 -10.45
C MET A 9 26.41 -46.37 -10.29
N THR A 10 26.90 -45.25 -10.82
CA THR A 10 28.15 -44.56 -10.54
C THR A 10 28.33 -44.23 -9.05
N SER A 11 29.55 -44.44 -8.57
CA SER A 11 30.04 -44.05 -7.26
C SER A 11 30.07 -42.53 -7.08
N TYR A 12 29.31 -42.00 -6.12
CA TYR A 12 29.44 -40.61 -5.69
C TYR A 12 30.64 -40.48 -4.75
N LYS A 13 31.68 -39.78 -5.20
CA LYS A 13 32.75 -39.27 -4.33
C LYS A 13 32.15 -38.18 -3.44
N ALA A 14 32.18 -38.39 -2.13
CA ALA A 14 31.82 -37.36 -1.16
C ALA A 14 32.82 -36.20 -1.26
N LEU A 15 32.31 -35.00 -1.56
CA LEU A 15 33.07 -33.76 -1.46
C LEU A 15 33.32 -33.42 0.02
N PRO A 16 34.47 -32.81 0.36
CA PRO A 16 34.76 -32.43 1.74
C PRO A 16 33.75 -31.38 2.19
N VAL A 17 33.12 -31.65 3.35
CA VAL A 17 32.29 -30.69 4.07
C VAL A 17 33.18 -29.51 4.47
N LEU A 18 33.10 -28.42 3.72
CA LEU A 18 33.68 -27.15 4.12
C LEU A 18 32.98 -26.72 5.40
N ASN A 19 33.71 -26.84 6.50
CA ASN A 19 33.33 -26.37 7.82
C ASN A 19 33.33 -24.84 7.81
N THR A 20 32.30 -24.24 7.23
CA THR A 20 32.11 -22.80 7.30
C THR A 20 31.47 -22.49 8.65
N ASN A 21 32.33 -22.13 9.60
CA ASN A 21 31.95 -21.23 10.68
C ASN A 21 31.49 -19.90 10.05
N ILE A 22 30.29 -19.87 9.45
CA ILE A 22 29.60 -18.64 9.10
C ILE A 22 29.20 -18.04 10.42
N SER A 23 30.02 -17.11 10.89
CA SER A 23 29.90 -16.41 12.15
C SER A 23 28.45 -16.05 12.47
N SER A 24 28.02 -16.35 13.69
CA SER A 24 26.78 -15.92 14.32
C SER A 24 26.62 -14.38 14.42
N HIS A 25 27.55 -13.60 13.86
CA HIS A 25 27.56 -12.15 13.83
C HIS A 25 26.64 -11.50 12.77
N LEU A 26 26.08 -12.25 11.82
CA LEU A 26 25.37 -11.66 10.67
C LEU A 26 23.86 -11.35 10.88
N ASN A 27 23.30 -11.61 12.06
CA ASN A 27 21.84 -11.57 12.24
C ASN A 27 21.33 -10.61 13.32
N LYS A 28 22.14 -9.65 13.80
CA LYS A 28 21.72 -8.71 14.83
C LYS A 28 20.93 -7.53 14.25
N TRP A 29 19.80 -7.20 14.86
CA TRP A 29 19.09 -5.94 14.60
C TRP A 29 19.88 -4.76 15.19
N ILE A 30 20.03 -3.70 14.41
CA ILE A 30 20.66 -2.45 14.82
C ILE A 30 19.55 -1.41 14.99
N ASN A 31 19.59 -0.66 16.08
CA ASN A 31 18.67 0.44 16.35
C ASN A 31 19.43 1.76 16.25
N GLN A 32 19.16 2.54 15.21
CA GLN A 32 19.67 3.89 15.05
C GLN A 32 18.64 4.88 15.56
N GLU A 33 18.88 5.43 16.75
CA GLU A 33 18.01 6.45 17.34
C GLU A 33 18.48 7.86 16.96
N TYR A 34 17.52 8.69 16.56
CA TYR A 34 17.68 10.12 16.37
C TYR A 34 16.78 10.86 17.35
N LYS A 35 17.40 11.50 18.34
CA LYS A 35 16.70 12.36 19.30
C LYS A 35 16.24 13.64 18.63
N ILE A 36 15.05 14.11 19.00
CA ILE A 36 14.47 15.37 18.58
C ILE A 36 14.69 16.36 19.74
N GLU A 37 15.39 17.46 19.46
CA GLU A 37 15.77 18.44 20.49
C GLU A 37 14.56 19.03 21.21
N THR A 38 13.52 19.36 20.44
CA THR A 38 12.23 19.82 20.95
C THR A 38 11.15 18.84 20.51
N PRO A 39 10.49 18.13 21.46
CA PRO A 39 9.42 17.21 21.11
C PRO A 39 8.37 17.87 20.22
N THR A 40 8.05 17.24 19.09
CA THR A 40 7.21 17.85 18.05
C THR A 40 6.32 16.83 17.37
N LEU A 41 5.23 17.29 16.76
CA LEU A 41 4.31 16.41 16.04
C LEU A 41 4.96 15.85 14.78
N ILE A 42 4.54 14.64 14.40
CA ILE A 42 5.01 14.01 13.18
C ILE A 42 4.49 14.78 11.98
N THR A 43 5.40 15.33 11.18
CA THR A 43 5.10 15.96 9.90
C THR A 43 5.87 15.27 8.77
N LYS A 44 5.42 15.46 7.52
CA LYS A 44 6.15 14.96 6.35
C LYS A 44 7.57 15.53 6.27
N ALA A 45 7.75 16.79 6.67
CA ALA A 45 9.05 17.45 6.70
C ALA A 45 10.01 16.82 7.73
N LEU A 46 9.51 16.56 8.95
CA LEU A 46 10.27 15.90 10.01
C LEU A 46 10.73 14.50 9.57
N LEU A 47 9.80 13.69 9.02
CA LEU A 47 10.12 12.36 8.51
C LEU A 47 11.14 12.41 7.37
N SER A 48 10.96 13.33 6.41
CA SER A 48 11.92 13.50 5.31
C SER A 48 13.32 13.77 5.84
N PHE A 49 13.45 14.71 6.78
CA PHE A 49 14.74 15.08 7.36
C PHE A 49 15.46 13.89 8.01
N TYR A 50 14.75 13.09 8.81
CA TYR A 50 15.37 11.94 9.49
C TYR A 50 15.61 10.74 8.57
N ILE A 51 14.77 10.54 7.55
CA ILE A 51 15.03 9.56 6.48
C ILE A 51 16.27 9.97 5.69
N ASP A 52 16.44 11.25 5.38
CA ASP A 52 17.62 11.76 4.70
C ASP A 52 18.89 11.47 5.52
N LYS A 53 18.86 11.73 6.83
CA LYS A 53 19.94 11.38 7.76
C LYS A 53 20.21 9.87 7.77
N PHE A 54 19.18 9.05 7.98
CA PHE A 54 19.34 7.59 8.00
C PHE A 54 19.90 7.03 6.69
N TYR A 55 19.47 7.55 5.54
CA TYR A 55 20.02 7.15 4.25
C TYR A 55 21.48 7.53 4.11
N LYS A 56 21.85 8.74 4.53
CA LYS A 56 23.24 9.20 4.51
C LYS A 56 24.12 8.37 5.44
N ASP A 57 23.68 8.11 6.65
CA ASP A 57 24.47 7.46 7.70
C ASP A 57 24.60 5.95 7.47
N VAL A 58 23.54 5.30 6.98
CA VAL A 58 23.42 3.83 6.93
C VAL A 58 23.26 3.30 5.51
N ILE A 59 22.24 3.73 4.79
CA ILE A 59 21.84 3.09 3.53
C ILE A 59 22.84 3.34 2.40
N ASN A 60 23.43 4.52 2.31
CA ASN A 60 24.34 4.88 1.23
C ASN A 60 25.67 4.09 1.28
N ASN A 61 26.00 3.52 2.44
CA ASN A 61 27.25 2.79 2.72
C ASN A 61 27.19 1.28 2.42
N ILE A 62 26.16 0.80 1.70
CA ILE A 62 26.03 -0.63 1.33
C ILE A 62 26.41 -0.93 -0.11
N ASP A 63 26.63 -2.21 -0.42
CA ASP A 63 26.81 -2.71 -1.78
C ASP A 63 25.50 -2.74 -2.55
N GLU A 64 25.55 -2.68 -3.88
CA GLU A 64 24.37 -2.71 -4.75
C GLU A 64 23.56 -4.02 -4.66
N ASN A 65 24.21 -5.10 -4.21
CA ASN A 65 23.57 -6.41 -4.04
C ASN A 65 23.11 -6.66 -2.59
N GLN A 66 22.87 -5.60 -1.82
CA GLN A 66 22.41 -5.66 -0.44
C GLN A 66 21.11 -4.88 -0.27
N HIS A 67 20.32 -5.30 0.72
CA HIS A 67 19.12 -4.61 1.14
C HIS A 67 19.02 -4.62 2.66
N PHE A 68 18.04 -3.90 3.19
CA PHE A 68 17.73 -3.90 4.60
C PHE A 68 16.33 -4.44 4.85
N LEU A 69 16.18 -5.21 5.93
CA LEU A 69 14.93 -5.30 6.66
C LEU A 69 14.86 -4.10 7.60
N PHE A 70 13.75 -3.39 7.61
CA PHE A 70 13.62 -2.09 8.28
C PHE A 70 12.27 -1.94 8.98
N ILE A 71 12.29 -1.34 10.17
CA ILE A 71 11.12 -0.91 10.96
C ILE A 71 11.39 0.51 11.46
N LEU A 72 10.44 1.42 11.27
CA LEU A 72 10.45 2.72 11.93
C LEU A 72 9.68 2.62 13.25
N ARG A 73 10.26 3.17 14.30
CA ARG A 73 9.62 3.31 15.59
C ARG A 73 9.70 4.76 16.07
N GLY A 74 8.70 5.17 16.85
CA GLY A 74 8.68 6.45 17.54
C GLY A 74 8.79 6.26 19.05
N ILE A 75 9.53 7.12 19.72
CA ILE A 75 9.51 7.22 21.19
C ILE A 75 8.74 8.48 21.55
N PHE A 76 7.64 8.31 22.29
CA PHE A 76 6.76 9.39 22.76
C PHE A 76 7.04 9.70 24.24
N GLU A 77 6.15 10.43 24.91
CA GLU A 77 6.34 10.91 26.29
C GLU A 77 6.67 9.79 27.28
N ASP A 78 6.05 8.62 27.11
CA ASP A 78 6.13 7.43 27.95
C ASP A 78 7.47 6.69 27.83
N ASN A 79 8.37 7.16 26.95
CA ASN A 79 9.65 6.54 26.59
C ASN A 79 9.55 5.11 26.02
N GLN A 80 8.34 4.63 25.72
CA GLN A 80 8.13 3.32 25.09
C GLN A 80 8.25 3.45 23.56
N PRO A 81 9.05 2.61 22.89
CA PRO A 81 9.15 2.60 21.44
C PRO A 81 7.92 1.95 20.82
N VAL A 82 7.17 2.72 20.04
CA VAL A 82 6.01 2.23 19.28
C VAL A 82 6.39 2.06 17.83
N SER A 83 6.09 0.89 17.25
CA SER A 83 6.36 0.63 15.83
C SER A 83 5.23 1.18 14.98
N PHE A 84 5.57 2.01 13.98
CA PHE A 84 4.55 2.61 13.10
C PHE A 84 3.97 1.60 12.09
N PHE A 85 4.72 0.56 11.74
CA PHE A 85 4.34 -0.45 10.75
C PHE A 85 5.21 -1.71 10.87
N THR A 86 4.92 -2.70 10.01
CA THR A 86 5.59 -4.00 9.94
C THR A 86 6.93 -3.91 9.18
N ILE A 87 7.75 -4.95 9.25
CA ILE A 87 9.04 -4.99 8.56
C ILE A 87 8.88 -4.71 7.07
N GLN A 88 9.68 -3.77 6.55
CA GLN A 88 9.79 -3.46 5.12
C GLN A 88 11.17 -3.83 4.59
N LYS A 89 11.24 -4.10 3.29
CA LYS A 89 12.51 -4.30 2.57
C LYS A 89 12.86 -3.01 1.83
N ILE A 90 14.07 -2.49 2.04
CA ILE A 90 14.51 -1.23 1.40
C ILE A 90 15.93 -1.33 0.86
N ASN A 91 16.22 -0.57 -0.19
CA ASN A 91 17.56 -0.36 -0.76
C ASN A 91 17.82 1.14 -1.02
N LYS A 92 18.94 1.47 -1.67
CA LYS A 92 19.33 2.85 -1.98
C LYS A 92 18.30 3.60 -2.85
N GLU A 93 17.62 2.90 -3.76
CA GLU A 93 16.68 3.47 -4.72
C GLU A 93 15.30 3.75 -4.10
N CYS A 94 14.95 3.06 -3.00
CA CYS A 94 13.62 3.10 -2.39
C CYS A 94 13.29 4.40 -1.62
N LYS A 95 14.19 5.39 -1.56
CA LYS A 95 14.09 6.52 -0.61
C LYS A 95 12.78 7.31 -0.72
N LYS A 96 12.43 7.71 -1.94
CA LYS A 96 11.23 8.54 -2.20
C LYS A 96 9.94 7.76 -1.92
N GLU A 97 9.92 6.50 -2.34
CA GLU A 97 8.79 5.59 -2.11
C GLU A 97 8.59 5.32 -0.62
N LEU A 98 9.68 5.09 0.12
CA LEU A 98 9.67 4.90 1.56
C LEU A 98 9.07 6.11 2.27
N LEU A 99 9.51 7.34 1.98
CA LEU A 99 8.94 8.53 2.61
C LEU A 99 7.43 8.63 2.42
N ASN A 100 6.95 8.41 1.19
CA ASN A 100 5.52 8.48 0.90
C ASN A 100 4.74 7.35 1.59
N TYR A 101 5.27 6.12 1.54
CA TYR A 101 4.70 4.98 2.26
C TYR A 101 4.56 5.28 3.75
N LEU A 102 5.64 5.73 4.39
CA LEU A 102 5.69 6.03 5.82
C LEU A 102 4.68 7.10 6.21
N PHE A 103 4.67 8.21 5.48
CA PHE A 103 3.77 9.32 5.78
C PHE A 103 2.30 8.91 5.61
N ASN A 104 1.96 8.20 4.53
CA ASN A 104 0.61 7.71 4.29
C ASN A 104 0.18 6.73 5.40
N ARG A 105 1.06 5.78 5.77
CA ARG A 105 0.77 4.80 6.82
C ARG A 105 0.56 5.45 8.19
N ILE A 106 1.39 6.42 8.56
CA ILE A 106 1.23 7.16 9.81
C ILE A 106 -0.08 7.96 9.78
N SER A 107 -0.40 8.61 8.66
CA SER A 107 -1.61 9.41 8.50
C SER A 107 -2.91 8.59 8.56
N ILE A 108 -2.88 7.32 8.13
CA ILE A 108 -4.02 6.39 8.17
C ILE A 108 -4.10 5.63 9.50
N SER A 109 -3.02 5.63 10.27
CA SER A 109 -2.95 4.90 11.54
C SER A 109 -3.59 5.69 12.70
N ASN A 110 -3.27 5.32 13.94
CA ASN A 110 -3.89 5.87 15.14
C ASN A 110 -3.65 7.39 15.24
N ASP A 111 -4.73 8.16 15.47
CA ASP A 111 -4.69 9.61 15.71
C ASP A 111 -3.69 10.01 16.81
N PHE A 112 -3.41 9.09 17.74
CA PHE A 112 -2.37 9.24 18.76
C PHE A 112 -1.01 9.67 18.17
N TYR A 113 -0.58 9.11 17.04
CA TYR A 113 0.73 9.43 16.47
C TYR A 113 0.81 10.83 15.88
N LEU A 114 -0.34 11.41 15.49
CA LEU A 114 -0.41 12.74 14.92
C LEU A 114 -0.64 13.83 15.98
N SER A 115 -1.15 13.45 17.15
CA SER A 115 -1.51 14.36 18.25
C SER A 115 -0.50 14.35 19.40
N THR A 116 0.38 13.36 19.48
CA THR A 116 1.36 13.23 20.56
C THR A 116 2.75 13.68 20.10
N PRO A 117 3.42 14.58 20.84
CA PRO A 117 4.78 14.99 20.52
C PRO A 117 5.77 13.83 20.54
N LEU A 118 6.60 13.75 19.50
CA LEU A 118 7.62 12.73 19.33
C LEU A 118 8.95 13.18 19.96
N LYS A 119 9.56 12.36 20.81
CA LYS A 119 10.88 12.59 21.41
C LYS A 119 12.03 12.07 20.55
N SER A 120 11.86 10.89 19.95
CA SER A 120 12.89 10.29 19.09
C SER A 120 12.28 9.47 17.96
N ILE A 121 13.03 9.38 16.86
CA ILE A 121 12.78 8.42 15.77
C ILE A 121 13.84 7.33 15.84
N VAL A 122 13.42 6.06 15.84
CA VAL A 122 14.32 4.91 15.85
C VAL A 122 14.16 4.12 14.55
N PHE A 123 15.25 4.03 13.79
CA PHE A 123 15.35 3.16 12.62
C PHE A 123 15.94 1.83 13.09
N SER A 124 15.08 0.83 13.19
CA SER A 124 15.50 -0.54 13.52
C SER A 124 15.73 -1.29 12.22
N TYR A 125 16.93 -1.81 11.97
CA TYR A 125 17.25 -2.44 10.70
C TYR A 125 18.20 -3.63 10.83
N ARG A 126 18.20 -4.47 9.79
CA ARG A 126 19.15 -5.56 9.60
C ARG A 126 19.58 -5.64 8.15
N LYS A 127 20.89 -5.75 7.94
CA LYS A 127 21.50 -5.88 6.60
C LYS A 127 21.30 -7.30 6.07
N MET A 128 20.92 -7.41 4.81
CA MET A 128 20.67 -8.67 4.11
C MET A 128 21.38 -8.67 2.75
N TYR A 129 21.79 -9.85 2.30
CA TYR A 129 22.31 -10.04 0.95
C TYR A 129 21.18 -10.34 -0.04
N GLY A 130 21.41 -9.96 -1.30
CA GLY A 130 20.48 -10.13 -2.41
C GLY A 130 19.88 -8.81 -2.85
N LYS A 131 19.88 -8.58 -4.16
CA LYS A 131 19.17 -7.46 -4.78
C LYS A 131 17.67 -7.68 -4.67
N ILE A 132 16.97 -6.64 -4.23
CA ILE A 132 15.51 -6.59 -4.23
C ILE A 132 15.06 -5.56 -5.25
N LYS A 133 13.89 -5.78 -5.85
CA LYS A 133 13.09 -4.68 -6.38
C LYS A 133 12.33 -4.07 -5.20
N SER A 134 12.07 -2.77 -5.23
CA SER A 134 11.24 -2.13 -4.20
C SER A 134 9.86 -2.79 -4.21
N ASP A 135 9.55 -3.52 -3.15
CA ASP A 135 8.20 -4.05 -2.89
C ASP A 135 7.41 -3.08 -2.00
N LEU A 136 7.93 -1.86 -1.77
CA LEU A 136 7.17 -0.81 -1.12
C LEU A 136 6.03 -0.44 -2.05
N ILE A 137 4.91 -1.14 -1.91
CA ILE A 137 3.65 -0.76 -2.51
C ILE A 137 3.28 0.54 -1.81
N VAL A 138 3.76 1.66 -2.36
CA VAL A 138 3.06 2.91 -2.24
C VAL A 138 1.72 2.58 -2.86
N GLU A 139 0.67 2.46 -2.06
CA GLU A 139 -0.72 2.46 -2.56
C GLU A 139 -1.04 3.85 -3.18
N ASN A 140 -0.11 4.45 -3.92
CA ASN A 140 -0.38 5.34 -5.02
C ASN A 140 -0.57 4.46 -6.25
N ARG A 141 -1.60 3.61 -6.24
CA ARG A 141 -2.29 3.44 -7.52
C ARG A 141 -2.79 4.84 -7.85
N GLU A 142 -2.58 5.32 -9.06
CA GLU A 142 -3.28 6.52 -9.53
C GLU A 142 -4.77 6.16 -9.57
N THR A 143 -5.42 6.20 -8.41
CA THR A 143 -6.85 6.03 -8.30
C THR A 143 -7.43 7.20 -9.06
N VAL A 144 -8.07 6.92 -10.19
CA VAL A 144 -8.72 7.96 -10.95
C VAL A 144 -9.96 8.39 -10.18
N TYR A 145 -10.21 9.69 -10.13
CA TYR A 145 -11.33 10.25 -9.39
C TYR A 145 -12.33 10.88 -10.34
N HIS A 146 -13.60 10.55 -10.14
CA HIS A 146 -14.72 11.30 -10.66
C HIS A 146 -15.08 12.42 -9.68
N THR A 147 -15.06 13.67 -10.14
CA THR A 147 -15.48 14.81 -9.29
C THR A 147 -16.99 14.98 -9.35
N TYR A 148 -17.68 14.79 -8.23
CA TYR A 148 -19.14 14.92 -8.09
C TYR A 148 -19.49 15.82 -6.91
N TYR A 149 -20.22 16.91 -7.15
CA TYR A 149 -20.51 17.97 -6.16
C TYR A 149 -19.30 18.35 -5.28
N ARG A 150 -18.15 18.64 -5.90
CA ARG A 150 -16.88 19.00 -5.24
C ARG A 150 -16.23 17.88 -4.40
N ASN A 151 -16.73 16.65 -4.45
CA ASN A 151 -16.10 15.48 -3.82
C ASN A 151 -15.39 14.64 -4.88
N LYS A 152 -14.24 14.06 -4.52
CA LYS A 152 -13.48 13.16 -5.38
C LYS A 152 -13.90 11.72 -5.07
N LEU A 153 -14.66 11.12 -5.97
CA LEU A 153 -15.15 9.75 -5.84
C LEU A 153 -14.22 8.82 -6.63
N PRO A 154 -13.55 7.84 -6.00
CA PRO A 154 -12.65 6.92 -6.68
C PRO A 154 -13.39 6.13 -7.76
N VAL A 155 -12.72 5.88 -8.89
CA VAL A 155 -13.17 5.03 -10.00
C VAL A 155 -12.25 3.82 -10.03
N ALA A 156 -12.80 2.65 -9.72
CA ALA A 156 -12.00 1.47 -9.44
C ALA A 156 -12.71 0.18 -9.88
N PHE A 157 -11.92 -0.73 -10.46
CA PHE A 157 -12.38 -2.04 -10.95
C PHE A 157 -12.25 -3.14 -9.89
N ASN A 158 -11.49 -2.92 -8.83
CA ASN A 158 -11.33 -3.90 -7.77
C ASN A 158 -11.50 -3.22 -6.42
N PRO A 159 -12.03 -3.91 -5.39
CA PRO A 159 -12.17 -3.34 -4.05
C PRO A 159 -10.86 -2.76 -3.51
N SER A 160 -9.73 -3.44 -3.76
CA SER A 160 -8.40 -2.97 -3.35
C SER A 160 -7.90 -1.73 -4.09
N GLU A 161 -8.57 -1.28 -5.15
CA GLU A 161 -8.24 -0.04 -5.86
C GLU A 161 -8.92 1.19 -5.26
N TYR A 162 -9.97 1.00 -4.44
CA TYR A 162 -10.63 2.09 -3.75
C TYR A 162 -9.81 2.63 -2.58
N GLY A 163 -9.02 1.77 -1.93
CA GLY A 163 -8.23 2.09 -0.75
C GLY A 163 -7.87 0.86 0.06
N LYS A 164 -7.53 1.05 1.33
CA LYS A 164 -7.16 -0.03 2.25
C LYS A 164 -8.40 -0.79 2.73
N ILE A 165 -8.47 -2.08 2.44
CA ILE A 165 -9.52 -2.95 2.97
C ILE A 165 -9.33 -3.11 4.49
N LEU A 166 -10.34 -2.71 5.27
CA LEU A 166 -10.41 -2.87 6.72
C LEU A 166 -11.10 -4.19 7.11
N ILE A 167 -12.21 -4.50 6.43
CA ILE A 167 -13.05 -5.68 6.69
C ILE A 167 -13.45 -6.28 5.35
N GLN A 168 -13.43 -7.61 5.24
CA GLN A 168 -13.94 -8.34 4.09
C GLN A 168 -14.77 -9.53 4.57
N ASN A 169 -16.05 -9.55 4.18
CA ASN A 169 -17.00 -10.62 4.48
C ASN A 169 -17.60 -11.11 3.16
N GLY A 170 -16.99 -12.14 2.57
CA GLY A 170 -17.40 -12.65 1.26
C GLY A 170 -17.26 -11.58 0.17
N LYS A 171 -18.40 -11.12 -0.36
CA LYS A 171 -18.48 -10.08 -1.41
C LYS A 171 -18.71 -8.66 -0.86
N SER A 172 -18.71 -8.50 0.45
CA SER A 172 -18.82 -7.19 1.12
C SER A 172 -17.48 -6.73 1.67
N TYR A 173 -17.17 -5.45 1.50
CA TYR A 173 -15.89 -4.84 1.85
C TYR A 173 -16.12 -3.51 2.56
N THR A 174 -15.38 -3.26 3.64
CA THR A 174 -15.23 -1.94 4.24
C THR A 174 -13.82 -1.45 3.94
N ILE A 175 -13.71 -0.28 3.32
CA ILE A 175 -12.49 0.20 2.68
C ILE A 175 -12.22 1.62 3.19
N ALA A 176 -11.07 1.85 3.81
CA ALA A 176 -10.59 3.18 4.16
C ALA A 176 -9.86 3.80 2.98
N ILE A 177 -10.31 4.98 2.54
CA ILE A 177 -9.61 5.80 1.54
C ILE A 177 -8.57 6.67 2.24
N ASP A 178 -9.00 7.32 3.31
CA ASP A 178 -8.16 8.11 4.22
C ASP A 178 -8.79 8.11 5.64
N ASN A 179 -8.29 8.96 6.53
CA ASN A 179 -8.77 9.04 7.91
C ASN A 179 -10.21 9.57 8.05
N LYS A 180 -10.76 10.23 7.03
CA LYS A 180 -12.09 10.83 7.05
C LYS A 180 -13.06 10.15 6.10
N ASN A 181 -12.56 9.45 5.09
CA ASN A 181 -13.34 8.91 3.99
C ASN A 181 -13.28 7.38 3.97
N MET A 182 -14.46 6.75 3.91
CA MET A 182 -14.62 5.30 3.90
C MET A 182 -15.63 4.88 2.84
N ILE A 183 -15.48 3.66 2.34
CA ILE A 183 -16.42 3.02 1.44
C ILE A 183 -16.90 1.71 2.06
N ASN A 184 -18.21 1.48 2.02
CA ASN A 184 -18.76 0.13 2.09
C ASN A 184 -19.17 -0.30 0.68
N LEU A 185 -18.54 -1.37 0.19
CA LEU A 185 -18.71 -1.88 -1.16
C LEU A 185 -19.27 -3.30 -1.10
N GLU A 186 -20.34 -3.53 -1.85
CA GLU A 186 -20.93 -4.86 -2.05
C GLU A 186 -20.80 -5.25 -3.52
N GLN A 187 -20.26 -6.43 -3.80
CA GLN A 187 -20.18 -6.96 -5.16
C GLN A 187 -21.32 -7.95 -5.41
N THR A 188 -22.07 -7.70 -6.47
CA THR A 188 -23.16 -8.56 -6.91
C THR A 188 -23.11 -8.76 -8.42
N THR A 189 -24.00 -9.59 -8.94
CA THR A 189 -24.20 -9.80 -10.37
C THR A 189 -25.65 -9.46 -10.71
N ILE A 190 -25.85 -8.53 -11.65
CA ILE A 190 -27.16 -8.12 -12.16
C ILE A 190 -27.12 -8.29 -13.68
N ASP A 191 -28.07 -9.02 -14.25
CA ASP A 191 -28.15 -9.29 -15.70
C ASP A 191 -26.83 -9.83 -16.28
N ASN A 192 -26.21 -10.78 -15.58
CA ASN A 192 -24.90 -11.37 -15.89
C ASN A 192 -23.72 -10.37 -15.92
N LYS A 193 -23.91 -9.14 -15.45
CA LYS A 193 -22.85 -8.14 -15.30
C LYS A 193 -22.44 -8.03 -13.85
N LYS A 194 -21.14 -7.94 -13.61
CA LYS A 194 -20.61 -7.63 -12.28
C LYS A 194 -21.00 -6.19 -11.93
N VAL A 195 -21.49 -5.99 -10.72
CA VAL A 195 -21.90 -4.68 -10.21
C VAL A 195 -21.29 -4.47 -8.83
N ASN A 196 -20.66 -3.31 -8.63
CA ASN A 196 -20.31 -2.85 -7.29
C ASN A 196 -21.36 -1.84 -6.84
N ILE A 197 -22.00 -2.09 -5.69
CA ILE A 197 -22.84 -1.12 -5.01
C ILE A 197 -21.96 -0.45 -3.95
N VAL A 198 -21.79 0.86 -4.06
CA VAL A 198 -20.80 1.59 -3.29
C VAL A 198 -21.47 2.67 -2.44
N HIS A 199 -21.27 2.59 -1.13
CA HIS A 199 -21.71 3.57 -0.15
C HIS A 199 -20.49 4.36 0.34
N TYR A 200 -20.45 5.66 0.07
CA TYR A 200 -19.33 6.52 0.43
C TYR A 200 -19.67 7.38 1.64
N PHE A 201 -18.82 7.24 2.66
CA PHE A 201 -18.91 7.94 3.93
C PHE A 201 -17.79 8.96 4.03
N LYS A 202 -18.12 10.14 4.57
CA LYS A 202 -17.17 11.19 4.91
C LYS A 202 -17.48 11.68 6.32
N ASN A 203 -16.49 11.69 7.20
CA ASN A 203 -16.65 11.98 8.63
C ASN A 203 -17.79 11.13 9.25
N ASN A 204 -17.81 9.82 8.95
CA ASN A 204 -18.83 8.87 9.38
C ASN A 204 -20.28 9.16 8.93
N GLN A 205 -20.48 10.09 7.98
CA GLN A 205 -21.78 10.36 7.38
C GLN A 205 -21.85 9.82 5.97
N LEU A 206 -22.92 9.08 5.64
CA LEU A 206 -23.19 8.62 4.28
C LEU A 206 -23.50 9.83 3.39
N LEU A 207 -22.64 10.11 2.41
CA LEU A 207 -22.84 11.23 1.48
C LEU A 207 -23.36 10.79 0.13
N PHE A 208 -22.85 9.68 -0.41
CA PHE A 208 -23.19 9.22 -1.75
C PHE A 208 -23.39 7.72 -1.78
N VAL A 209 -24.29 7.30 -2.66
CA VAL A 209 -24.48 5.91 -3.05
C VAL A 209 -24.45 5.85 -4.57
N TRP A 210 -23.68 4.94 -5.13
CA TRP A 210 -23.64 4.71 -6.58
C TRP A 210 -23.48 3.24 -6.92
N LYS A 211 -23.72 2.92 -8.19
CA LYS A 211 -23.48 1.60 -8.77
C LYS A 211 -22.45 1.71 -9.87
N ASP A 212 -21.44 0.86 -9.82
CA ASP A 212 -20.48 0.68 -10.91
C ASP A 212 -20.77 -0.64 -11.61
N ILE A 213 -21.22 -0.56 -12.86
CA ILE A 213 -21.61 -1.68 -13.70
C ILE A 213 -20.48 -1.96 -14.70
N TYR A 214 -19.96 -3.18 -14.66
CA TYR A 214 -18.86 -3.60 -15.53
C TYR A 214 -19.43 -3.95 -16.89
N ILE A 215 -18.90 -3.30 -17.93
CA ILE A 215 -19.19 -3.66 -19.32
C ILE A 215 -18.17 -4.69 -19.79
N ASP A 216 -16.89 -4.43 -19.54
CA ASP A 216 -15.75 -5.29 -19.85
C ASP A 216 -14.56 -4.97 -18.91
N GLU A 217 -13.36 -5.42 -19.25
CA GLU A 217 -12.15 -5.24 -18.44
C GLU A 217 -11.70 -3.77 -18.33
N GLU A 218 -12.09 -2.92 -19.27
CA GLU A 218 -11.63 -1.53 -19.39
C GLU A 218 -12.76 -0.51 -19.22
N ASN A 219 -14.02 -0.93 -19.30
CA ASN A 219 -15.18 -0.05 -19.34
C ASN A 219 -16.13 -0.27 -18.15
N ILE A 220 -16.44 0.82 -17.45
CA ILE A 220 -17.41 0.86 -16.35
C ILE A 220 -18.44 1.97 -16.61
N ASN A 221 -19.71 1.66 -16.37
CA ASN A 221 -20.76 2.66 -16.22
C ASN A 221 -21.02 2.91 -14.74
N ARG A 222 -20.94 4.18 -14.31
CA ARG A 222 -21.36 4.60 -12.97
C ARG A 222 -22.74 5.22 -13.02
N GLU A 223 -23.64 4.71 -12.21
CA GLU A 223 -24.94 5.31 -11.94
C GLU A 223 -24.92 5.97 -10.56
N ILE A 224 -25.07 7.29 -10.50
CA ILE A 224 -25.13 8.06 -9.25
C ILE A 224 -26.29 9.06 -9.32
N GLY A 225 -27.27 8.89 -8.43
CA GLY A 225 -28.52 9.63 -8.50
C GLY A 225 -29.26 9.35 -9.82
N LYS A 226 -29.50 10.40 -10.62
CA LYS A 226 -30.13 10.32 -11.96
C LYS A 226 -29.13 10.35 -13.11
N SER A 227 -27.83 10.39 -12.80
CA SER A 227 -26.77 10.58 -13.78
C SER A 227 -26.04 9.27 -14.05
N ILE A 228 -25.72 9.04 -15.33
CA ILE A 228 -24.91 7.92 -15.78
C ILE A 228 -23.60 8.48 -16.36
N TYR A 229 -22.47 7.94 -15.91
CA TYR A 229 -21.14 8.32 -16.36
C TYR A 229 -20.42 7.11 -16.95
N HIS A 230 -19.68 7.33 -18.03
CA HIS A 230 -18.95 6.29 -18.73
C HIS A 230 -17.45 6.49 -18.52
N PHE A 231 -16.78 5.44 -18.03
CA PHE A 231 -15.34 5.43 -17.81
C PHE A 231 -14.70 4.37 -18.70
N ARG A 232 -13.64 4.75 -19.40
CA ARG A 232 -12.79 3.87 -20.21
C ARG A 232 -11.36 4.00 -19.76
N ASP A 233 -10.71 2.89 -19.46
CA ASP A 233 -9.34 2.86 -18.95
C ASP A 233 -9.15 3.82 -17.76
N LYS A 234 -10.12 3.76 -16.83
CA LYS A 234 -10.23 4.65 -15.65
C LYS A 234 -10.40 6.14 -15.95
N SER A 235 -10.36 6.59 -17.20
CA SER A 235 -10.58 7.98 -17.61
C SER A 235 -12.05 8.26 -17.93
N GLN A 236 -12.55 9.46 -17.56
CA GLN A 236 -13.95 9.84 -17.80
C GLN A 236 -14.14 10.28 -19.25
N PHE A 237 -15.09 9.67 -19.97
CA PHE A 237 -15.63 10.23 -21.20
C PHE A 237 -16.79 11.17 -20.88
N LYS A 238 -16.71 12.43 -21.32
CA LYS A 238 -17.90 13.29 -21.37
C LYS A 238 -18.69 12.95 -22.62
N ASN A 239 -19.77 12.19 -22.48
CA ASN A 239 -20.83 12.17 -23.49
C ASN A 239 -21.61 13.48 -23.37
N ASN A 240 -21.35 14.41 -24.28
CA ASN A 240 -22.19 15.58 -24.50
C ASN A 240 -23.49 15.17 -25.20
N ASN A 241 -24.34 14.37 -24.54
CA ASN A 241 -25.71 14.17 -25.00
C ASN A 241 -26.62 15.10 -24.18
N TYR A 242 -26.65 16.37 -24.61
CA TYR A 242 -27.79 17.23 -24.34
C TYR A 242 -29.04 16.57 -24.93
N GLY A 243 -30.13 16.63 -24.17
CA GLY A 243 -31.28 15.75 -24.30
C GLY A 243 -31.96 15.76 -25.65
N PHE A 244 -32.25 14.55 -26.15
CA PHE A 244 -33.42 14.35 -27.00
C PHE A 244 -34.65 14.39 -26.10
N ARG A 245 -35.29 15.57 -26.01
CA ARG A 245 -36.72 15.62 -25.69
C ARG A 245 -37.45 15.05 -26.90
N ASN A 246 -37.90 13.81 -26.79
CA ASN A 246 -38.98 13.31 -27.63
C ASN A 246 -40.24 14.08 -27.22
N TYR A 247 -40.71 14.97 -28.09
CA TYR A 247 -42.12 15.36 -28.09
C TYR A 247 -42.85 14.32 -28.92
N SER A 248 -43.71 13.55 -28.28
CA SER A 248 -44.74 12.74 -28.91
C SER A 248 -46.09 13.44 -28.73
N ASN A 249 -46.77 13.58 -29.87
CA ASN A 249 -48.12 14.10 -30.16
C ASN A 249 -48.31 15.62 -30.14
#